data_AF-A0A3B3Z3T7-F1
#
_entry.id   AF-A0A3B3Z3T7-F1
#
_cell.length_a   1.000
_cell.length_b   1.000
_cell.length_c   1.000
_cell.angle_alpha   90.00
_cell.angle_beta   90.00
_cell.angle_gamma   90.00
#
_symmetry.space_group_name_H-M   'P 1'
#
loop_
_entity.id
_entity.type
_entity.pdbx_description
1 polymer ?
#
loop_
_entity_poly.entity_id
_entity_poly.type
_entity_poly.pdbx_seq_one_letter_code
_entity_poly.pdbx_strand_id
1 'polypeptide(L)'
;MVYLGSKHRYHWQAQNVKVSGVDDMVLLSKISEDAITDNLKKRYMDDYIFTYIGPVLISVNPFKQLPYFTERELEPRLHHPPLRWQGLT
;
A
#
# COMPACT_ATOMS: atom_id res chain seq x y z
N MET A 1 22.74 -36.75 -14.08
CA MET A 1 21.66 -36.36 -13.15
C MET A 1 21.79 -34.87 -12.87
N VAL A 2 20.76 -34.10 -13.22
CA VAL A 2 20.76 -32.63 -13.17
C VAL A 2 19.98 -32.22 -11.93
N TYR A 3 20.59 -31.47 -11.02
CA TYR A 3 19.84 -30.82 -9.94
C TYR A 3 19.33 -29.47 -10.44
N LEU A 4 18.03 -29.41 -10.73
CA LEU A 4 17.23 -28.19 -10.87
C LEU A 4 16.92 -27.63 -9.47
N GLY A 5 16.99 -26.30 -9.29
CA GLY A 5 16.70 -25.69 -8.00
C GLY A 5 16.65 -24.16 -7.99
N SER A 6 15.82 -23.59 -8.87
CA SER A 6 15.09 -22.33 -8.65
C SER A 6 15.87 -21.03 -8.40
N LYS A 7 16.28 -20.38 -9.50
CA LYS A 7 16.40 -18.91 -9.56
C LYS A 7 15.07 -18.30 -9.10
N HIS A 8 15.02 -17.74 -7.89
CA HIS A 8 13.92 -16.88 -7.47
C HIS A 8 14.06 -15.56 -8.23
N ARG A 9 13.43 -15.53 -9.41
CA ARG A 9 13.20 -14.33 -10.19
C ARG A 9 12.30 -13.44 -9.32
N TYR A 10 12.82 -12.31 -8.84
CA TYR A 10 11.98 -11.22 -8.35
C TYR A 10 11.16 -10.71 -9.54
N HIS A 11 10.01 -11.32 -9.79
CA HIS A 11 9.02 -10.78 -10.69
C HIS A 11 8.32 -9.64 -9.97
N TRP A 12 8.91 -8.43 -10.02
CA TRP A 12 8.15 -7.18 -9.99
C TRP A 12 7.40 -7.00 -11.31
N GLN A 13 6.77 -8.06 -11.81
CA GLN A 13 5.75 -7.88 -12.83
C GLN A 13 4.62 -7.18 -12.12
N ALA A 14 4.47 -5.90 -12.44
CA ALA A 14 3.29 -5.10 -12.15
C ALA A 14 2.07 -5.97 -12.44
N GLN A 15 1.54 -6.61 -11.40
CA GLN A 15 0.25 -7.27 -11.49
C GLN A 15 -0.69 -6.14 -11.84
N ASN A 16 -1.25 -6.19 -13.06
CA ASN A 16 -2.23 -5.25 -13.61
C ASN A 16 -2.63 -4.21 -12.57
N VAL A 17 -1.91 -3.07 -12.50
CA VAL A 17 -2.16 -2.07 -11.45
C VAL A 17 -3.57 -1.60 -11.71
N LYS A 18 -4.52 -2.19 -10.97
CA LYS A 18 -5.92 -1.90 -11.11
C LYS A 18 -6.05 -0.47 -10.60
N VAL A 19 -6.24 0.46 -11.53
CA VAL A 19 -6.41 1.88 -11.21
C VAL A 19 -7.75 2.00 -10.49
N SER A 20 -7.70 1.83 -9.17
CA SER A 20 -8.86 1.72 -8.29
C SER A 20 -9.10 3.09 -7.69
N GLY A 21 -9.68 3.99 -8.49
CA GLY A 21 -9.85 5.38 -8.10
C GLY A 21 -8.53 6.14 -7.88
N VAL A 22 -8.63 7.27 -7.21
CA VAL A 22 -7.53 8.19 -6.89
C VAL A 22 -7.06 7.93 -5.45
N ASP A 23 -5.75 7.86 -5.25
CA ASP A 23 -5.10 7.64 -3.96
C ASP A 23 -5.08 8.88 -3.06
N ASP A 24 -4.94 10.07 -3.63
CA ASP A 24 -5.11 11.37 -2.96
C ASP A 24 -6.37 12.10 -3.46
N MET A 25 -7.36 12.26 -2.59
CA MET A 25 -8.64 12.88 -2.95
C MET A 25 -8.54 14.38 -3.27
N VAL A 26 -7.40 15.03 -2.99
CA VAL A 26 -7.13 16.39 -3.48
C VAL A 26 -7.08 16.42 -5.02
N LEU A 27 -6.78 15.30 -5.67
CA LEU A 27 -6.71 15.18 -7.12
C LEU A 27 -8.06 14.82 -7.78
N LEU A 28 -9.16 14.73 -7.01
CA LEU A 28 -10.49 14.52 -7.60
C LEU A 28 -10.87 15.71 -8.51
N SER A 29 -11.40 15.40 -9.69
CA SER A 29 -11.81 16.42 -10.67
C SER A 29 -13.03 17.24 -10.23
N LYS A 30 -13.85 16.68 -9.33
CA LYS A 30 -15.00 17.32 -8.70
C LYS A 30 -15.00 17.01 -7.22
N ILE A 31 -15.16 18.05 -6.41
CA ILE A 31 -15.30 17.92 -4.96
C ILE A 31 -16.79 17.90 -4.65
N SER A 32 -17.34 16.69 -4.50
CA SER A 32 -18.71 16.44 -4.04
C SER A 32 -18.76 15.19 -3.18
N GLU A 33 -19.79 15.08 -2.33
CA GLU A 33 -20.00 13.89 -1.49
C GLU A 33 -20.11 12.61 -2.33
N ASP A 34 -20.82 12.66 -3.46
CA ASP A 34 -20.93 11.56 -4.41
C ASP A 34 -19.56 11.16 -4.99
N ALA A 35 -18.73 12.13 -5.38
CA ALA A 35 -17.40 11.84 -5.95
C ALA A 35 -16.46 11.20 -4.91
N ILE A 36 -16.54 11.65 -3.67
CA ILE A 36 -15.76 11.11 -2.54
C ILE A 36 -16.22 9.68 -2.23
N THR A 37 -17.52 9.46 -2.08
CA THR A 37 -18.08 8.14 -1.76
C THR A 37 -17.83 7.13 -2.88
N ASP A 38 -17.95 7.53 -4.14
CA ASP A 38 -17.61 6.69 -5.30
C ASP A 38 -16.12 6.30 -5.31
N ASN A 39 -15.22 7.24 -4.98
CA ASN A 39 -13.79 6.96 -4.91
C ASN A 39 -13.48 5.95 -3.80
N LEU A 40 -14.01 6.18 -2.60
CA LEU A 40 -13.82 5.29 -1.45
C LEU A 40 -14.40 3.90 -1.71
N LYS A 41 -15.57 3.80 -2.34
CA LYS A 41 -16.20 2.53 -2.71
C LYS A 41 -15.36 1.74 -3.69
N LYS A 42 -14.85 2.38 -4.75
CA LYS A 42 -13.96 1.74 -5.74
C LYS A 42 -12.70 1.20 -5.08
N ARG A 43 -12.04 2.03 -4.25
CA ARG A 43 -10.85 1.65 -3.51
C ARG A 43 -11.09 0.47 -2.56
N TYR A 44 -12.18 0.55 -1.80
CA TYR A 44 -12.59 -0.52 -0.87
C TYR A 44 -12.85 -1.85 -1.57
N MET A 45 -13.57 -1.84 -2.71
CA MET A 45 -13.83 -3.05 -3.50
C MET A 45 -12.56 -3.71 -4.04
N ASP A 46 -11.50 -2.93 -4.16
CA ASP A 46 -10.18 -3.36 -4.63
C ASP A 46 -9.16 -3.52 -3.49
N ASP A 47 -9.66 -3.65 -2.25
CA ASP A 47 -8.88 -3.84 -1.01
C ASP A 47 -7.93 -2.68 -0.64
N TYR A 48 -8.02 -1.54 -1.32
CA TYR A 48 -7.33 -0.31 -0.94
C TYR A 48 -8.07 0.41 0.19
N ILE A 49 -7.75 0.05 1.42
CA ILE A 49 -8.43 0.59 2.61
C ILE A 49 -7.88 1.93 3.11
N PHE A 50 -6.77 2.42 2.54
CA PHE A 50 -6.14 3.70 2.90
C PHE A 50 -6.24 4.70 1.75
N THR A 51 -6.60 5.95 2.06
CA THR A 51 -6.74 7.04 1.09
C THR A 51 -6.25 8.35 1.70
N TYR A 52 -5.47 9.12 0.93
CA TYR A 52 -4.99 10.43 1.34
C TYR A 52 -6.02 11.53 1.05
N ILE A 53 -5.97 12.57 1.88
CA ILE A 53 -6.59 13.87 1.66
C ILE A 53 -5.49 14.89 1.98
N GLY A 54 -4.58 15.10 1.01
CA GLY A 54 -3.34 15.83 1.25
C GLY A 54 -2.54 15.22 2.41
N PRO A 55 -2.26 15.97 3.48
CA PRO A 55 -1.49 15.45 4.62
C PRO A 55 -2.26 14.48 5.52
N VAL A 56 -3.59 14.39 5.39
CA VAL A 56 -4.44 13.54 6.22
C VAL A 56 -4.57 12.17 5.58
N LEU A 57 -4.37 11.10 6.35
CA LEU A 57 -4.62 9.72 5.94
C LEU A 57 -5.91 9.22 6.57
N ILE A 58 -6.85 8.74 5.75
CA ILE A 58 -8.08 8.10 6.22
C ILE A 58 -8.09 6.61 5.88
N SER A 59 -8.84 5.83 6.67
CA SER A 59 -9.01 4.39 6.45
C SER A 59 -10.47 3.95 6.46
N VAL A 60 -10.82 2.99 5.61
CA VAL A 60 -12.11 2.28 5.61
C VAL A 60 -11.91 0.86 6.13
N ASN A 61 -12.48 0.53 7.29
CA ASN A 61 -12.27 -0.78 7.92
C ASN A 61 -12.94 -1.91 7.10
N PRO A 62 -12.19 -2.92 6.61
CA PRO A 62 -12.75 -3.99 5.80
C PRO A 62 -13.31 -5.16 6.61
N PHE A 63 -13.16 -5.15 7.95
CA PHE A 63 -13.60 -6.22 8.86
C PHE A 63 -13.14 -7.63 8.44
N LYS A 64 -12.06 -7.72 7.67
CA LYS A 64 -11.43 -8.96 7.20
C LYS A 64 -9.91 -8.83 7.26
N GLN A 65 -9.22 -9.97 7.34
CA GLN A 65 -7.77 -9.98 7.24
C GLN A 65 -7.35 -9.70 5.80
N LEU A 66 -6.36 -8.81 5.65
CA LEU A 66 -5.76 -8.47 4.37
C LEU A 66 -4.42 -9.21 4.23
N PRO A 67 -4.14 -9.85 3.08
CA PRO A 67 -3.02 -10.78 2.92
C PRO A 67 -1.63 -10.13 3.03
N TYR A 68 -1.53 -8.82 2.80
CA TYR A 68 -0.29 -8.03 2.85
C TYR A 68 0.02 -7.44 4.25
N PHE A 69 -0.93 -7.49 5.19
CA PHE A 69 -0.68 -7.01 6.57
C PHE A 69 -0.01 -8.05 7.48
N THR A 70 0.71 -9.02 6.91
CA THR A 70 1.50 -9.98 7.69
C THR A 70 2.86 -9.38 8.07
N GLU A 71 3.42 -9.79 9.22
CA GLU A 71 4.67 -9.24 9.82
C GLU A 71 5.83 -9.10 8.82
N ARG A 72 5.85 -9.96 7.79
CA ARG A 72 6.88 -10.04 6.76
C ARG A 72 7.05 -8.76 5.90
N GLU A 73 6.04 -7.89 5.83
CA GLU A 73 6.12 -6.60 5.11
C GLU A 73 6.43 -5.39 6.01
N LEU A 74 6.30 -5.54 7.33
CA LEU A 74 6.59 -4.47 8.30
C LEU A 74 8.07 -4.44 8.73
N GLU A 75 8.78 -5.55 8.60
CA GLU A 75 10.18 -5.71 9.02
C GLU A 75 11.22 -4.84 8.29
N PRO A 76 11.17 -4.58 6.96
CA PRO A 76 12.29 -3.94 6.27
C PRO A 76 12.60 -2.51 6.74
N ARG A 77 11.64 -1.82 7.37
CA ARG A 77 11.78 -0.41 7.78
C ARG A 77 12.25 -0.22 9.22
N LEU A 78 12.15 -1.25 10.07
CA LEU A 78 12.46 -1.13 11.50
C LEU A 78 13.91 -1.48 11.86
N HIS A 79 14.65 -2.16 10.98
CA HIS A 79 16.00 -2.66 11.28
C HIS A 79 17.16 -1.75 10.83
N HIS A 80 16.90 -0.61 10.19
CA HIS A 80 17.95 0.36 9.85
C HIS A 80 17.78 1.66 10.65
N PRO A 81 18.34 1.76 11.86
CA PRO A 81 18.47 3.05 12.54
C PRO A 81 19.30 4.00 11.66
N PRO A 82 18.95 5.29 11.56
CA PRO A 82 19.74 6.25 10.81
C PRO A 82 21.16 6.31 11.38
N LEU A 83 22.17 6.31 10.48
CA LEU A 83 23.61 6.35 10.78
C LEU A 83 24.04 7.52 11.70
N ARG A 84 23.14 8.47 11.96
CA ARG A 84 23.33 9.62 12.85
C ARG A 84 23.51 9.25 14.33
N TRP A 85 23.13 8.06 14.77
CA TRP A 85 23.19 7.65 16.18
C TRP A 85 24.38 6.75 16.56
N GLN A 86 25.39 6.58 15.69
CA GLN A 86 26.56 5.73 15.96
C GLN A 86 27.81 6.49 16.47
N GLY A 87 27.65 7.65 17.13
CA GLY A 87 28.79 8.54 17.41
C GLY A 87 28.77 9.32 18.72
N LEU A 88 28.11 8.83 19.78
CA LEU A 88 28.17 9.45 21.11
C LEU A 88 28.31 8.39 22.21
N THR A 89 29.53 7.89 22.41
CA THR A 89 30.24 7.68 23.69
C THR A 89 31.71 7.42 23.39
#